data_AF-A0A530BFW1-F1
#
_entry.id   AF-A0A530BFW1-F1
#
_cell.length_a   1.000
_cell.length_b   1.000
_cell.length_c   1.000
_cell.angle_alpha   90.00
_cell.angle_beta   90.00
_cell.angle_gamma   90.00
#
_symmetry.space_group_name_H-M   'P 1'
#
loop_
_entity.id
_entity.type
_entity.pdbx_description
1 polymer ?
#
loop_
_entity_poly.entity_id
_entity_poly.type
_entity_poly.pdbx_seq_one_letter_code
_entity_poly.pdbx_strand_id
1 'polypeptide(L)'
;IVYHGGGHLLGFLTAGLASAALSLVFAVIALGFRANQVAVGLAIGILGQGLSALFGKTYESLTVKGLPKLSLPWLSDIPVIGGLFAQDVVVWLSLAATVAIWAVFAYTKTGLVVRAVGENPKAAHALGYPVIAVRFAAVAFGGVLAGFAGAYAAVVYTPLWADGMIAGRGWIAIALV
;
A
#
# COMPACT_ATOMS: atom_id res chain seq x y z
N ILE A 1 -13.24 -4.99 11.56
CA ILE A 1 -12.34 -5.93 12.29
C ILE A 1 -11.80 -5.27 13.55
N VAL A 2 -11.05 -4.18 13.44
CA VAL A 2 -10.42 -3.55 14.61
C VAL A 2 -11.45 -3.01 15.61
N TYR A 3 -12.52 -2.37 15.12
CA TYR A 3 -13.65 -1.93 15.96
C TYR A 3 -14.32 -3.08 16.75
N HIS A 4 -14.41 -4.27 16.14
CA HIS A 4 -15.02 -5.46 16.75
C HIS A 4 -14.05 -6.27 17.62
N GLY A 5 -12.85 -5.74 17.92
CA GLY A 5 -11.86 -6.41 18.79
C GLY A 5 -10.93 -7.41 18.09
N GLY A 6 -10.97 -7.53 16.76
CA GLY A 6 -10.11 -8.46 15.99
C GLY A 6 -8.62 -8.09 15.92
N GLY A 7 -8.19 -7.00 16.56
CA GLY A 7 -6.79 -6.57 16.60
C GLY A 7 -6.30 -5.85 15.34
N HIS A 8 -5.27 -5.02 15.50
CA HIS A 8 -4.70 -4.21 14.42
C HIS A 8 -4.05 -5.05 13.33
N LEU A 9 -3.32 -6.12 13.69
CA LEU A 9 -2.62 -6.98 12.74
C LEU A 9 -3.57 -7.63 11.72
N LEU A 10 -4.70 -8.18 12.18
CA LEU A 10 -5.71 -8.74 11.28
C LEU A 10 -6.35 -7.64 10.41
N GLY A 11 -6.51 -6.42 10.95
CA GLY A 11 -6.96 -5.26 10.17
C GLY A 11 -6.02 -4.95 9.01
N PHE A 12 -4.70 -4.92 9.25
CA PHE A 12 -3.71 -4.69 8.20
C PHE A 12 -3.68 -5.83 7.18
N LEU A 13 -3.67 -7.09 7.63
CA LEU A 13 -3.65 -8.26 6.74
C LEU A 13 -4.86 -8.29 5.81
N THR A 14 -6.06 -8.07 6.35
CA THR A 14 -7.29 -8.06 5.54
C THR A 14 -7.35 -6.88 4.59
N ALA A 15 -6.88 -5.69 4.99
CA ALA A 15 -6.75 -4.55 4.09
C ALA A 15 -5.76 -4.82 2.95
N GLY A 16 -4.61 -5.42 3.26
CA GLY A 16 -3.60 -5.83 2.28
C GLY A 16 -4.16 -6.84 1.27
N LEU A 17 -4.85 -7.88 1.74
CA LEU A 17 -5.47 -8.89 0.87
C LEU A 17 -6.61 -8.34 0.01
N ALA A 18 -7.47 -7.48 0.58
CA ALA A 18 -8.54 -6.83 -0.17
C ALA A 18 -7.98 -5.92 -1.28
N SER A 19 -6.94 -5.15 -0.96
CA SER A 19 -6.28 -4.30 -1.96
C SER A 19 -5.51 -5.11 -3.00
N ALA A 20 -4.87 -6.21 -2.59
CA ALA A 20 -4.25 -7.16 -3.53
C ALA A 20 -5.27 -7.71 -4.53
N ALA A 21 -6.44 -8.14 -4.07
CA ALA A 21 -7.52 -8.62 -4.93
C ALA A 21 -7.96 -7.55 -5.93
N LEU A 22 -8.16 -6.31 -5.48
CA LEU A 22 -8.53 -5.19 -6.34
C LEU A 22 -7.42 -4.84 -7.36
N SER A 23 -6.16 -4.89 -6.95
CA SER A 23 -5.01 -4.68 -7.83
C SER A 23 -4.83 -5.80 -8.87
N LEU A 24 -5.24 -7.04 -8.54
CA LEU A 24 -5.23 -8.14 -9.49
C LEU A 24 -6.33 -7.95 -10.55
N VAL A 25 -7.50 -7.41 -10.19
CA VAL A 25 -8.52 -7.01 -11.19
C VAL A 25 -7.94 -5.98 -12.15
N PHE A 26 -7.25 -4.95 -11.63
CA PHE A 26 -6.50 -3.99 -12.46
C PHE A 26 -5.49 -4.70 -13.36
N ALA A 27 -4.69 -5.63 -12.82
CA ALA A 27 -3.68 -6.37 -13.57
C ALA A 27 -4.29 -7.20 -14.70
N VAL A 28 -5.41 -7.91 -14.46
CA VAL A 28 -6.12 -8.68 -15.49
C VAL A 28 -6.58 -7.77 -16.63
N ILE A 29 -7.15 -6.62 -16.31
CA ILE A 29 -7.68 -5.71 -17.33
C ILE A 29 -6.54 -5.02 -18.10
N ALA A 30 -5.58 -4.46 -17.39
CA ALA A 30 -4.49 -3.69 -17.97
C ALA A 30 -3.45 -4.58 -18.68
N LEU A 31 -3.05 -5.71 -18.07
CA LEU A 31 -2.01 -6.59 -18.61
C LEU A 31 -2.57 -7.71 -19.48
N GLY A 32 -3.72 -8.29 -19.09
CA GLY A 32 -4.35 -9.39 -19.82
C GLY A 32 -5.07 -8.90 -21.08
N PHE A 33 -6.00 -7.96 -20.93
CA PHE A 33 -6.76 -7.40 -22.07
C PHE A 33 -6.04 -6.25 -22.79
N ARG A 34 -4.83 -5.88 -22.34
CA ARG A 34 -4.02 -4.77 -22.91
C ARG A 34 -4.78 -3.44 -22.97
N ALA A 35 -5.66 -3.22 -22.00
CA ALA A 35 -6.39 -1.97 -21.88
C ALA A 35 -5.46 -0.81 -21.47
N ASN A 36 -5.90 0.42 -21.75
CA ASN A 36 -5.16 1.62 -21.34
C ASN A 36 -5.04 1.71 -19.82
N GLN A 37 -3.81 1.64 -19.31
CA GLN A 37 -3.50 1.59 -17.88
C GLN A 37 -4.02 2.82 -17.11
N VAL A 38 -4.01 4.00 -17.73
CA VAL A 38 -4.50 5.25 -17.11
C VAL A 38 -6.01 5.18 -16.92
N ALA A 39 -6.74 4.76 -17.96
CA ALA A 39 -8.19 4.64 -17.91
C ALA A 39 -8.64 3.57 -16.91
N VAL A 40 -7.98 2.40 -16.92
CA VAL A 40 -8.26 1.30 -15.98
C VAL A 40 -7.92 1.73 -14.55
N GLY A 41 -6.80 2.43 -14.35
CA GLY A 41 -6.40 2.95 -13.05
C GLY A 41 -7.43 3.92 -12.48
N LEU A 42 -7.94 4.85 -13.30
CA LEU A 42 -9.00 5.76 -12.91
C LEU A 42 -10.30 5.02 -12.55
N ALA A 43 -10.72 4.06 -13.37
CA ALA A 43 -11.92 3.26 -13.11
C ALA A 43 -11.81 2.46 -11.80
N ILE A 44 -10.67 1.84 -11.56
CA ILE A 44 -10.38 1.09 -10.33
C ILE A 44 -10.33 2.02 -9.11
N GLY A 45 -9.79 3.24 -9.27
CA GLY A 45 -9.81 4.26 -8.22
C GLY A 45 -11.23 4.67 -7.81
N ILE A 46 -12.09 4.95 -8.79
CA ILE A 46 -13.51 5.28 -8.56
C ILE A 46 -14.23 4.10 -7.90
N LEU A 47 -14.00 2.87 -8.39
CA LEU A 47 -14.55 1.65 -7.79
C LEU A 47 -14.09 1.51 -6.33
N GLY A 48 -12.81 1.74 -6.06
CA GLY A 48 -12.24 1.69 -4.71
C GLY A 48 -12.87 2.71 -3.77
N GLN A 49 -13.13 3.93 -4.23
CA GLN A 49 -13.88 4.93 -3.46
C GLN A 49 -15.31 4.46 -3.17
N GLY A 50 -16.01 3.93 -4.17
CA GLY A 50 -17.37 3.39 -4.01
C GLY A 50 -17.43 2.23 -3.02
N LEU A 51 -16.50 1.27 -3.10
CA LEU A 51 -16.40 0.15 -2.17
C LEU A 51 -16.07 0.62 -0.76
N SER A 52 -15.14 1.59 -0.61
CA SER A 52 -14.82 2.19 0.68
C SER A 52 -16.05 2.84 1.30
N ALA A 53 -16.85 3.58 0.54
CA ALA A 53 -18.08 4.19 1.04
C ALA A 53 -19.14 3.14 1.40
N LEU A 54 -19.35 2.13 0.55
CA LEU A 54 -20.33 1.06 0.77
C LEU A 54 -20.10 0.31 2.09
N PHE A 55 -18.85 -0.09 2.34
CA PHE A 55 -18.50 -0.83 3.57
C PHE A 55 -18.21 0.08 4.75
N GLY A 56 -17.73 1.30 4.51
CA GLY A 56 -17.28 2.23 5.54
C GLY A 56 -18.41 3.03 6.18
N LYS A 57 -19.51 3.32 5.46
CA LYS A 57 -20.64 4.13 5.95
C LYS A 57 -21.14 3.75 7.35
N THR A 58 -21.26 2.47 7.66
CA THR A 58 -21.72 1.98 8.98
C THR A 58 -20.71 2.25 10.11
N TYR A 59 -19.45 2.51 9.76
CA TYR A 59 -18.36 2.80 10.69
C TYR A 59 -17.99 4.28 10.75
N GLU A 60 -18.76 5.14 10.08
CA GLU A 60 -18.57 6.58 10.12
C GLU A 60 -18.71 7.11 11.56
N SER A 61 -17.79 7.97 11.96
CA SER A 61 -17.75 8.56 13.31
C SER A 61 -17.52 7.58 14.46
N LEU A 62 -17.28 6.30 14.20
CA LEU A 62 -16.87 5.33 15.21
C LEU A 62 -15.36 5.43 15.43
N THR A 63 -14.96 5.67 16.68
CA THR A 63 -13.55 5.74 17.08
C THR A 63 -13.02 4.37 17.46
N VAL A 64 -11.75 4.14 17.16
CA VAL A 64 -11.01 2.93 17.52
C VAL A 64 -9.86 3.35 18.44
N LYS A 65 -9.43 2.46 19.35
CA LYS A 65 -8.21 2.72 20.09
C LYS A 65 -7.01 2.59 19.15
N GLY A 66 -6.30 3.69 18.90
CA GLY A 66 -5.08 3.68 18.09
C GLY A 66 -3.96 2.85 18.72
N LEU A 67 -2.92 2.54 17.94
CA LEU A 67 -1.73 1.87 18.45
C LEU A 67 -0.99 2.79 19.45
N PRO A 68 -0.39 2.23 20.52
CA PRO A 68 0.44 3.02 21.42
C PRO A 68 1.69 3.52 20.68
N LYS A 69 2.00 4.80 20.86
CA LYS A 69 3.24 5.41 20.34
C LYS A 69 4.44 4.80 21.08
N LEU A 70 5.44 4.35 20.34
CA LEU A 70 6.71 3.95 20.93
C LEU A 70 7.57 5.19 21.07
N SER A 71 7.69 5.72 22.29
CA SER A 71 8.72 6.69 22.61
C SER A 71 10.02 5.93 22.90
N LEU A 72 11.02 6.07 22.02
CA LEU A 72 12.37 5.60 22.30
C LEU A 72 12.94 6.45 23.44
N PRO A 73 13.18 5.87 24.64
CA PRO A 73 13.82 6.61 25.72
C PRO A 73 15.16 7.13 25.20
N TRP A 74 15.56 8.36 25.56
CA TRP A 74 16.77 9.10 25.14
C TRP A 74 16.65 9.98 23.89
N LEU A 75 15.89 9.60 22.86
CA LEU A 75 15.80 10.39 21.61
C LEU A 75 14.56 11.30 21.58
N SER A 76 13.51 10.95 22.34
CA SER A 76 12.26 11.72 22.45
C SER A 76 12.37 12.98 23.34
N ASP A 77 13.40 13.09 24.17
CA ASP A 77 13.59 14.21 25.12
C ASP A 77 14.40 15.38 24.53
N ILE A 78 14.87 15.27 23.27
CA ILE A 78 15.61 16.35 22.61
C ILE A 78 14.62 17.45 22.20
N PRO A 79 14.75 18.69 22.73
CA PRO A 79 13.89 19.79 22.31
C PRO A 79 14.05 20.04 20.81
N VAL A 80 12.94 20.23 20.09
CA VAL A 80 12.82 20.40 18.63
C VAL A 80 12.75 19.10 17.81
N ILE A 81 13.59 18.08 18.06
CA ILE A 81 13.69 16.87 17.21
C ILE A 81 13.00 15.65 17.85
N GLY A 82 12.79 15.65 19.18
CA GLY A 82 12.24 14.51 19.91
C GLY A 82 10.84 14.07 19.47
N GLY A 83 10.02 15.02 18.98
CA GLY A 83 8.70 14.73 18.40
C GLY A 83 8.75 13.90 17.11
N LEU A 84 9.84 13.96 16.35
CA LEU A 84 10.04 13.13 15.15
C LEU A 84 10.32 11.66 15.51
N PHE A 85 10.80 11.40 16.72
CA PHE A 85 11.14 10.06 17.19
C PHE A 85 10.05 9.40 18.05
N ALA A 86 9.01 10.15 18.44
CA ALA A 86 7.83 9.64 19.11
C ALA A 86 6.77 9.15 18.10
N GLN A 87 7.14 8.13 17.31
CA GLN A 87 6.32 7.59 16.23
C GLN A 87 5.73 6.22 16.56
N ASP A 88 4.64 5.89 15.88
CA ASP A 88 4.01 4.57 15.99
C ASP A 88 4.90 3.47 15.39
N VAL A 89 4.75 2.24 15.89
CA VAL A 89 5.45 1.03 15.38
C VAL A 89 5.37 0.93 13.85
N VAL A 90 4.23 1.31 13.28
CA VAL A 90 3.97 1.22 11.84
C VAL A 90 4.85 2.16 11.01
N VAL A 91 5.22 3.33 11.56
CA VAL A 91 6.12 4.28 10.88
C VAL A 91 7.54 3.71 10.82
N TRP A 92 8.01 3.12 11.92
CA TRP A 92 9.31 2.45 11.94
C TRP A 92 9.34 1.23 11.00
N LEU A 93 8.27 0.45 10.97
CA LEU A 93 8.11 -0.66 10.03
C LEU A 93 8.07 -0.18 8.58
N SER A 94 7.43 0.95 8.27
CA SER A 94 7.40 1.46 6.90
C SER A 94 8.77 1.93 6.44
N LEU A 95 9.54 2.62 7.28
CA LEU A 95 10.93 2.99 6.99
C LEU A 95 11.81 1.75 6.77
N ALA A 96 11.70 0.76 7.65
CA ALA A 96 12.42 -0.51 7.49
C ALA A 96 12.02 -1.23 6.19
N ALA A 97 10.73 -1.25 5.85
CA ALA A 97 10.22 -1.83 4.62
C ALA A 97 10.74 -1.07 3.39
N THR A 98 10.82 0.27 3.42
CA THR A 98 11.40 1.06 2.33
C THR A 98 12.85 0.68 2.06
N VAL A 99 13.68 0.59 3.12
CA VAL A 99 15.08 0.17 3.00
C VAL A 99 15.19 -1.27 2.51
N ALA A 100 14.34 -2.18 3.03
CA ALA A 100 14.32 -3.57 2.61
C ALA A 100 13.94 -3.72 1.13
N ILE A 101 12.92 -3.00 0.66
CA ILE A 101 12.50 -2.99 -0.75
C ILE A 101 13.63 -2.46 -1.62
N TRP A 102 14.24 -1.32 -1.25
CA TRP A 102 15.41 -0.80 -1.96
C TRP A 102 16.53 -1.83 -2.06
N ALA A 103 16.89 -2.48 -0.94
CA ALA A 103 17.94 -3.49 -0.91
C ALA A 103 17.60 -4.71 -1.79
N VAL A 104 16.34 -5.14 -1.81
CA VAL A 104 15.85 -6.20 -2.71
C VAL A 104 16.04 -5.79 -4.17
N PHE A 105 15.60 -4.59 -4.56
CA PHE A 105 15.73 -4.09 -5.92
C PHE A 105 17.18 -3.87 -6.36
N ALA A 106 18.07 -3.53 -5.43
CA ALA A 106 19.48 -3.24 -5.70
C ALA A 106 20.37 -4.49 -5.70
N TYR A 107 20.17 -5.42 -4.77
CA TYR A 107 21.15 -6.49 -4.49
C TYR A 107 20.66 -7.91 -4.74
N THR A 108 19.38 -8.13 -5.09
CA THR A 108 18.83 -9.49 -5.27
C THR A 108 18.51 -9.83 -6.72
N LYS A 109 18.55 -11.14 -7.04
CA LYS A 109 18.19 -11.64 -8.37
C LYS A 109 16.75 -11.29 -8.76
N THR A 110 15.82 -11.36 -7.80
CA THR A 110 14.41 -11.00 -8.04
C THR A 110 14.27 -9.53 -8.40
N GLY A 111 14.98 -8.64 -7.71
CA GLY A 111 15.06 -7.21 -8.04
C GLY A 111 15.57 -6.95 -9.46
N LEU A 112 16.65 -7.63 -9.85
CA LEU A 112 17.20 -7.53 -11.21
C LEU A 112 16.19 -8.01 -12.28
N VAL A 113 15.48 -9.12 -12.03
CA VAL A 113 14.46 -9.64 -12.95
C VAL A 113 13.30 -8.66 -13.11
N VAL A 114 12.79 -8.09 -12.01
CA VAL A 114 11.71 -7.10 -12.06
C VAL A 114 12.13 -5.86 -12.86
N ARG A 115 13.35 -5.36 -12.64
CA ARG A 115 13.91 -4.21 -13.38
C ARG A 115 14.09 -4.53 -14.86
N ALA A 116 14.65 -5.69 -15.21
CA ALA A 116 14.82 -6.12 -16.59
C ALA A 116 13.49 -6.25 -17.33
N VAL A 117 12.46 -6.78 -16.67
CA VAL A 117 11.08 -6.88 -17.20
C VAL A 117 10.45 -5.51 -17.43
N GLY A 118 10.80 -4.52 -16.60
CA GLY A 118 10.37 -3.13 -16.72
C GLY A 118 11.07 -2.41 -17.89
N GLU A 119 12.39 -2.52 -17.99
CA GLU A 119 13.21 -1.83 -19.01
C GLU A 119 13.03 -2.43 -20.41
N ASN A 120 13.15 -3.75 -20.55
CA ASN A 120 13.01 -4.43 -21.84
C ASN A 120 12.29 -5.78 -21.71
N PRO A 121 10.94 -5.78 -21.79
CA PRO A 121 10.16 -7.01 -21.67
C PRO A 121 10.46 -8.02 -22.79
N LYS A 122 10.87 -7.56 -23.99
CA LYS A 122 11.22 -8.46 -25.10
C LYS A 122 12.51 -9.23 -24.81
N ALA A 123 13.53 -8.55 -24.29
CA ALA A 123 14.79 -9.18 -23.88
C ALA A 123 14.60 -10.14 -22.70
N ALA A 124 13.81 -9.74 -21.69
CA ALA A 124 13.48 -10.61 -20.57
C ALA A 124 12.73 -11.89 -21.01
N HIS A 125 11.82 -11.76 -21.99
CA HIS A 125 11.11 -12.91 -22.55
C HIS A 125 12.04 -13.84 -23.35
N ALA A 126 12.98 -13.28 -24.11
CA ALA A 126 13.99 -14.07 -24.84
C ALA A 126 14.90 -14.89 -23.93
N LEU A 127 15.16 -14.40 -22.70
CA LEU A 127 15.88 -15.13 -21.65
C LEU A 127 15.02 -16.19 -20.93
N GLY A 128 13.75 -16.36 -21.31
CA GLY A 128 12.85 -17.37 -20.75
C GLY A 128 12.08 -16.93 -19.50
N TYR A 129 12.16 -15.66 -19.08
CA TYR A 129 11.41 -15.20 -17.91
C TYR A 129 9.93 -14.98 -18.24
N PRO A 130 9.01 -15.36 -17.33
CA PRO A 130 7.58 -15.13 -17.49
C PRO A 130 7.22 -13.66 -17.18
N VAL A 131 7.42 -12.78 -18.17
CA VAL A 131 7.21 -11.32 -18.09
C VAL A 131 5.84 -10.96 -17.48
N ILE A 132 4.78 -11.63 -17.92
CA ILE A 132 3.41 -11.34 -17.44
C ILE A 132 3.30 -11.71 -15.96
N ALA A 133 3.74 -12.89 -15.55
CA ALA A 133 3.66 -13.31 -14.14
C ALA A 133 4.45 -12.37 -13.22
N VAL A 134 5.64 -11.91 -13.65
CA VAL A 134 6.44 -10.94 -12.89
C VAL A 134 5.70 -9.61 -12.73
N ARG A 135 5.05 -9.12 -13.80
CA ARG A 135 4.24 -7.89 -13.73
C ARG A 135 3.01 -8.04 -12.84
N PHE A 136 2.32 -9.18 -12.90
CA PHE A 136 1.21 -9.47 -11.99
C PHE A 136 1.65 -9.49 -10.53
N ALA A 137 2.77 -10.14 -10.22
CA ALA A 137 3.33 -10.17 -8.88
C ALA A 137 3.71 -8.77 -8.38
N ALA A 138 4.32 -7.95 -9.24
CA ALA A 138 4.68 -6.57 -8.91
C ALA A 138 3.44 -5.71 -8.62
N VAL A 139 2.38 -5.83 -9.42
CA VAL A 139 1.11 -5.12 -9.19
C VAL A 139 0.44 -5.59 -7.90
N ALA A 140 0.38 -6.90 -7.66
CA ALA A 140 -0.20 -7.46 -6.44
C ALA A 140 0.55 -6.98 -5.18
N PHE A 141 1.88 -6.96 -5.23
CA PHE A 141 2.72 -6.44 -4.15
C PHE A 141 2.46 -4.95 -3.89
N GLY A 142 2.40 -4.13 -4.95
CA GLY A 142 2.02 -2.72 -4.84
C GLY A 142 0.61 -2.53 -4.25
N GLY A 143 -0.34 -3.39 -4.62
CA GLY A 143 -1.69 -3.43 -4.05
C GLY A 143 -1.67 -3.71 -2.55
N VAL A 144 -0.94 -4.73 -2.09
CA VAL A 144 -0.80 -5.02 -0.65
C VAL A 144 -0.29 -3.80 0.12
N LEU A 145 0.75 -3.13 -0.39
CA LEU A 145 1.31 -1.94 0.25
C LEU A 145 0.32 -0.77 0.27
N ALA A 146 -0.45 -0.57 -0.79
CA ALA A 146 -1.51 0.43 -0.83
C ALA A 146 -2.63 0.12 0.19
N GLY A 147 -2.98 -1.15 0.36
CA GLY A 147 -3.91 -1.61 1.39
C GLY A 147 -3.42 -1.32 2.80
N PHE A 148 -2.14 -1.56 3.09
CA PHE A 148 -1.53 -1.20 4.38
C PHE A 148 -1.55 0.31 4.64
N ALA A 149 -1.30 1.13 3.61
CA ALA A 149 -1.41 2.58 3.74
C ALA A 149 -2.84 3.04 4.08
N GLY A 150 -3.86 2.44 3.46
CA GLY A 150 -5.27 2.69 3.79
C GLY A 150 -5.64 2.27 5.22
N ALA A 151 -5.18 1.10 5.66
CA ALA A 151 -5.39 0.64 7.04
C ALA A 151 -4.72 1.56 8.07
N TYR A 152 -3.50 2.02 7.79
CA TYR A 152 -2.80 2.98 8.62
C TYR A 152 -3.58 4.30 8.73
N ALA A 153 -4.08 4.82 7.62
CA ALA A 153 -4.87 6.05 7.61
C ALA A 153 -6.11 5.98 8.50
N ALA A 154 -6.86 4.87 8.44
CA ALA A 154 -8.15 4.73 9.12
C ALA A 154 -8.07 4.25 10.58
N VAL A 155 -6.97 3.61 10.99
CA VAL A 155 -6.88 2.94 12.31
C VAL A 155 -5.78 3.51 13.19
N VAL A 156 -4.74 4.12 12.60
CA VAL A 156 -3.56 4.59 13.35
C VAL A 156 -3.42 6.10 13.24
N TYR A 157 -3.38 6.65 12.02
CA TYR A 157 -3.18 8.08 11.80
C TYR A 157 -4.38 8.90 12.29
N THR A 158 -5.56 8.58 11.78
CA THR A 158 -6.83 9.09 12.28
C THR A 158 -7.62 7.86 12.72
N PRO A 159 -7.71 7.54 14.02
CA PRO A 159 -8.37 6.33 14.50
C PRO A 159 -9.90 6.46 14.48
N LEU A 160 -10.41 6.90 13.34
CA LEU A 160 -11.78 7.22 13.00
C LEU A 160 -11.90 7.02 11.48
N TRP A 161 -12.95 6.32 11.05
CA TRP A 161 -13.29 6.28 9.64
C TRP A 161 -14.20 7.45 9.25
N ALA A 162 -13.82 8.15 8.18
CA ALA A 162 -14.60 9.21 7.56
C ALA A 162 -14.56 9.04 6.04
N ASP A 163 -15.66 9.33 5.36
CA ASP A 163 -15.72 9.23 3.91
C ASP A 163 -14.72 10.21 3.27
N GLY A 164 -14.05 9.75 2.22
CA GLY A 164 -13.05 10.56 1.52
C GLY A 164 -11.77 10.89 2.29
N MET A 165 -11.48 10.27 3.45
CA MET A 165 -10.32 10.62 4.30
C MET A 165 -8.94 10.61 3.61
N ILE A 166 -8.77 9.84 2.53
CA ILE A 166 -7.51 9.76 1.78
C ILE A 166 -7.25 11.06 1.00
N ALA A 167 -8.30 11.84 0.70
CA ALA A 167 -8.23 13.18 0.10
C ALA A 167 -7.29 13.27 -1.11
N GLY A 168 -7.24 12.22 -1.93
CA GLY A 168 -6.43 12.18 -3.14
C GLY A 168 -4.91 12.09 -2.94
N ARG A 169 -4.41 11.81 -1.73
CA ARG A 169 -2.97 11.68 -1.43
C ARG A 169 -2.22 10.66 -2.32
N GLY A 170 -2.92 9.70 -2.90
CA GLY A 170 -2.35 8.73 -3.85
C GLY A 170 -2.13 9.25 -5.27
N TRP A 171 -2.82 10.31 -5.71
CA TRP A 171 -2.75 10.79 -7.11
C TRP A 171 -1.43 11.47 -7.46
N ILE A 172 -0.68 11.92 -6.44
CA ILE A 172 0.64 12.55 -6.61
C ILE A 172 1.61 11.61 -7.35
N ALA A 173 1.49 10.29 -7.12
CA ALA A 173 2.35 9.30 -7.77
C ALA A 173 2.16 9.24 -9.29
N ILE A 174 0.97 9.58 -9.81
CA ILE A 174 0.70 9.60 -11.25
C ILE A 174 1.33 10.83 -11.92
N ALA A 175 1.45 11.95 -11.20
CA ALA A 175 2.08 13.17 -11.73
C ALA A 175 3.60 13.05 -11.92
N LEU A 176 4.23 12.02 -11.33
CA LEU A 176 5.66 11.72 -11.44
C LEU A 176 6.02 10.87 -12.68
N VAL A 177 5.02 10.35 -13.39
CA VAL A 177 5.15 9.47 -14.58
C VAL A 177 4.85 10.24 -15.84
#